data_AF-A0A173L410-F1
#
_entry.id   AF-A0A173L410-F1
#
_cell.length_a   1.000
_cell.length_b   1.000
_cell.length_c   1.000
_cell.angle_alpha   90.00
_cell.angle_beta   90.00
_cell.angle_gamma   90.00
#
_symmetry.space_group_name_H-M   'P 1'
#
loop_
_entity.id
_entity.type
_entity.pdbx_description
1 polymer ?
#
loop_
_entity_poly.entity_id
_entity_poly.type
_entity_poly.pdbx_seq_one_letter_code
_entity_poly.pdbx_strand_id
1 'polypeptide(L)'
;MTDSRKTIFLTGATGNMGREAIKRIAARSDTLRLRILVRPEENAHPVVKDVQRRELADIVWGDLTDAASIRKGVSGADIVLHVGALVSPLADRLPADVVTRVNVGGAQNIVDAIHAVGDPKQTRLIYIGTIAETGSRNAPVQWGRTGDPIKISAYDHYAVTKTQAEAIVAQSGITHWASLRQSGMAHYDMWKIFDPIMFHNPLNGVFEWSTANDSGRLMAAVCSDDVPDAFWRGFYNIGGGASSRVVNHEFMEKTMPNYRKVLKPHWFATRNFHGQWYADSDRLEALVPFREQSLDDYFREAPKHMPWIARAIPKLLPGVISKQIEKLANAPEGSLHWFATNDEAKIRAYFGSRAAWEALPRNWDDFQYTQPAREPSLLDHGYDETRAPEDWRIEDLKAAAEYRGGKCLADAFEGPDVPVEWQSAAGHRFSMTPRLYLKGGHWCPTTMLDPATYDAEAARNPFFAQVWSEAAG
;
A
#
# COMPACT_ATOMS: atom_id res chain seq x y z
N MET A 1 -6.78 14.43 39.45
CA MET A 1 -7.21 15.05 38.18
C MET A 1 -7.23 13.95 37.15
N THR A 2 -8.38 13.71 36.51
CA THR A 2 -8.47 12.75 35.40
C THR A 2 -7.67 13.30 34.23
N ASP A 3 -6.73 12.50 33.71
CA ASP A 3 -5.95 12.84 32.52
C ASP A 3 -6.92 13.01 31.34
N SER A 4 -7.07 14.23 30.83
CA SER A 4 -8.01 14.56 29.76
C SER A 4 -7.42 14.36 28.35
N ARG A 5 -6.18 13.87 28.26
CA ARG A 5 -5.50 13.64 26.98
C ARG A 5 -6.09 12.44 26.27
N LYS A 6 -6.19 12.51 24.94
CA LYS A 6 -6.57 11.37 24.13
C LYS A 6 -5.47 10.33 24.08
N THR A 7 -5.83 9.07 24.33
CA THR A 7 -4.90 7.95 24.25
C THR A 7 -4.86 7.41 22.82
N ILE A 8 -3.66 7.42 22.24
CA ILE A 8 -3.36 6.91 20.90
C ILE A 8 -2.61 5.60 21.04
N PHE A 9 -3.13 4.53 20.46
CA PHE A 9 -2.42 3.25 20.36
C PHE A 9 -1.86 3.05 18.95
N LEU A 10 -0.53 2.99 18.83
CA LEU A 10 0.18 2.84 17.56
C LEU A 10 0.86 1.46 17.47
N THR A 11 0.55 0.70 16.42
CA THR A 11 1.33 -0.48 16.04
C THR A 11 2.37 -0.13 14.97
N GLY A 12 3.42 -0.94 14.80
CA GLY A 12 4.46 -0.67 13.79
C GLY A 12 5.40 0.49 14.13
N ALA A 13 5.59 0.77 15.41
CA ALA A 13 6.37 1.88 15.97
C ALA A 13 7.84 1.93 15.48
N THR A 14 8.44 0.78 15.18
CA THR A 14 9.84 0.67 14.74
C THR A 14 10.03 0.90 13.24
N GLY A 15 8.95 0.86 12.44
CA GLY A 15 8.98 1.07 11.00
C GLY A 15 9.13 2.54 10.59
N ASN A 16 9.43 2.79 9.31
CA ASN A 16 9.67 4.14 8.78
C ASN A 16 8.55 5.14 9.12
N MET A 17 7.29 4.79 8.83
CA MET A 17 6.13 5.63 9.15
C MET A 17 5.92 5.77 10.65
N GLY A 18 6.06 4.67 11.41
CA GLY A 18 5.88 4.67 12.87
C GLY A 18 6.86 5.59 13.59
N ARG A 19 8.13 5.63 13.15
CA ARG A 19 9.16 6.53 13.72
C ARG A 19 8.80 8.00 13.55
N GLU A 20 8.33 8.40 12.37
CA GLU A 20 7.87 9.78 12.13
C GLU A 20 6.56 10.08 12.87
N ALA A 21 5.64 9.12 12.95
CA ALA A 21 4.42 9.26 13.75
C ALA A 21 4.71 9.51 15.24
N ILE A 22 5.63 8.74 15.84
CA ILE A 22 6.08 8.95 17.24
C ILE A 22 6.57 10.38 17.43
N LYS A 23 7.45 10.85 16.53
CA LYS A 23 8.01 12.21 16.61
C LYS A 23 6.91 13.28 16.57
N ARG A 24 5.94 13.14 15.65
CA ARG A 24 4.87 14.14 15.46
C ARG A 24 3.81 14.09 16.55
N ILE A 25 3.43 12.91 17.04
CA ILE A 25 2.44 12.75 18.11
C ILE A 25 3.03 13.15 19.46
N ALA A 26 4.26 12.75 19.78
CA ALA A 26 4.91 13.11 21.04
C ALA A 26 5.18 14.63 21.17
N ALA A 27 5.24 15.36 20.05
CA ALA A 27 5.31 16.82 20.05
C ALA A 27 3.99 17.49 20.48
N ARG A 28 2.89 16.73 20.58
CA ARG A 28 1.55 17.17 21.03
C ARG A 28 1.18 16.52 22.38
N SER A 29 2.16 16.29 23.25
CA SER A 29 2.00 15.55 24.51
C SER A 29 1.15 16.25 25.58
N ASP A 30 0.84 17.53 25.36
CA ASP A 30 -0.10 18.35 26.11
C ASP A 30 -1.56 17.92 25.90
N THR A 31 -1.89 17.37 24.72
CA THR A 31 -3.25 16.96 24.33
C THR A 31 -3.37 15.46 24.03
N LEU A 32 -2.25 14.81 23.66
CA LEU A 32 -2.21 13.41 23.27
C LEU A 32 -1.31 12.60 24.21
N ARG A 33 -1.73 11.38 24.50
CA ARG A 33 -0.94 10.36 25.19
C ARG A 33 -0.65 9.23 24.21
N LEU A 34 0.61 8.98 23.91
CA LEU A 34 1.01 7.94 22.97
C LEU A 34 1.33 6.61 23.70
N ARG A 35 0.78 5.52 23.17
CA ARG A 35 1.10 4.15 23.53
C ARG A 35 1.57 3.41 22.27
N ILE A 36 2.68 2.70 22.35
CA ILE A 36 3.26 1.97 21.21
C ILE A 36 3.35 0.47 21.48
N LEU A 37 2.98 -0.34 20.48
CA LEU A 37 3.29 -1.78 20.47
C LEU A 37 4.72 -2.00 19.95
N VAL A 38 5.53 -2.72 20.72
CA VAL A 38 6.92 -3.03 20.36
C VAL A 38 7.19 -4.51 20.67
N ARG A 39 7.78 -5.24 19.72
CA ARG A 39 8.15 -6.63 19.99
C ARG A 39 9.36 -6.69 20.94
N PRO A 40 9.41 -7.64 21.90
CA PRO A 40 10.49 -7.70 22.88
C PRO A 40 11.91 -7.72 22.27
N GLU A 41 12.10 -8.39 21.13
CA GLU A 41 13.36 -8.46 20.41
C GLU A 41 13.80 -7.12 19.79
N GLU A 42 12.89 -6.15 19.67
CA GLU A 42 13.18 -4.80 19.16
C GLU A 42 13.61 -3.82 20.27
N ASN A 43 13.79 -4.27 21.51
CA ASN A 43 14.19 -3.40 22.64
C ASN A 43 15.53 -2.66 22.42
N ALA A 44 16.41 -3.20 21.58
CA ALA A 44 17.67 -2.55 21.20
C ALA A 44 17.53 -1.52 20.07
N HIS A 45 16.35 -1.42 19.44
CA HIS A 45 16.15 -0.54 18.30
C HIS A 45 16.32 0.95 18.70
N PRO A 46 17.01 1.79 17.91
CA PRO A 46 17.31 3.18 18.28
C PRO A 46 16.09 4.02 18.67
N VAL A 47 14.95 3.87 17.96
CA VAL A 47 13.73 4.61 18.30
C VAL A 47 13.15 4.18 19.65
N VAL A 48 13.26 2.91 20.00
CA VAL A 48 12.76 2.38 21.29
C VAL A 48 13.61 2.92 22.43
N LYS A 49 14.94 2.98 22.24
CA LYS A 49 15.84 3.63 23.19
C LYS A 49 15.55 5.12 23.36
N ASP A 50 15.22 5.85 22.28
CA ASP A 50 14.85 7.26 22.38
C ASP A 50 13.52 7.45 23.14
N VAL A 51 12.52 6.62 22.83
CA VAL A 51 11.22 6.62 23.53
C VAL A 51 11.38 6.38 25.02
N GLN A 52 12.17 5.39 25.43
CA GLN A 52 12.44 5.10 26.84
C GLN A 52 13.20 6.25 27.52
N ARG A 53 14.25 6.77 26.87
CA ARG A 53 15.11 7.81 27.45
C ARG A 53 14.39 9.14 27.65
N ARG A 54 13.50 9.50 26.72
CA ARG A 54 12.78 10.78 26.70
C ARG A 54 11.33 10.67 27.12
N GLU A 55 10.90 9.47 27.54
CA GLU A 55 9.53 9.16 27.97
C GLU A 55 8.47 9.59 26.94
N LEU A 56 8.74 9.36 25.65
CA LEU A 56 7.89 9.85 24.55
C LEU A 56 6.55 9.09 24.42
N ALA A 57 6.48 7.87 24.94
CA ALA A 57 5.32 6.99 24.83
C ALA A 57 5.35 5.87 25.89
N ASP A 58 4.18 5.38 26.24
CA ASP A 58 4.02 4.14 26.99
C ASP A 58 4.28 2.93 26.08
N ILE A 59 5.09 1.96 26.52
CA ILE A 59 5.40 0.77 25.71
C ILE A 59 4.53 -0.42 26.14
N VAL A 60 3.80 -0.96 25.18
CA VAL A 60 3.21 -2.30 25.25
C VAL A 60 4.17 -3.27 24.57
N TRP A 61 4.89 -4.04 25.38
CA TRP A 61 5.71 -5.14 24.89
C TRP A 61 4.81 -6.29 24.45
N GLY A 62 4.86 -6.64 23.17
CA GLY A 62 3.94 -7.61 22.60
C GLY A 62 4.05 -7.74 21.08
N ASP A 63 3.20 -8.59 20.50
CA ASP A 63 3.16 -8.87 19.06
C ASP A 63 1.76 -8.67 18.49
N LEU A 64 1.67 -8.38 17.18
CA LEU A 64 0.41 -8.28 16.45
C LEU A 64 -0.39 -9.59 16.45
N THR A 65 0.29 -10.73 16.49
CA THR A 65 -0.35 -12.05 16.53
C THR A 65 -0.86 -12.40 17.92
N ASP A 66 -0.47 -11.68 18.98
CA ASP A 66 -0.94 -11.93 20.34
C ASP A 66 -2.13 -11.02 20.69
N ALA A 67 -3.32 -11.63 20.72
CA ALA A 67 -4.56 -10.94 21.06
C ALA A 67 -4.52 -10.29 22.46
N ALA A 68 -3.77 -10.82 23.43
CA ALA A 68 -3.66 -10.23 24.76
C ALA A 68 -2.88 -8.92 24.73
N SER A 69 -1.75 -8.90 24.02
CA SER A 69 -0.97 -7.69 23.74
C SER A 69 -1.81 -6.61 23.07
N ILE A 70 -2.60 -6.99 22.06
CA ILE A 70 -3.47 -6.04 21.35
C ILE A 70 -4.59 -5.51 22.23
N ARG A 71 -5.25 -6.35 23.03
CA ARG A 71 -6.24 -5.88 24.03
C ARG A 71 -5.64 -4.88 25.02
N LYS A 72 -4.41 -5.13 25.51
CA LYS A 72 -3.71 -4.17 26.38
C LYS A 72 -3.43 -2.85 25.67
N GLY A 73 -3.08 -2.91 24.39
CA GLY A 73 -2.90 -1.73 23.54
C GLY A 73 -4.18 -0.91 23.34
N VAL A 74 -5.30 -1.58 23.04
CA VAL A 74 -6.59 -0.94 22.71
C VAL A 74 -7.35 -0.48 23.95
N SER A 75 -7.17 -1.11 25.10
CA SER A 75 -7.89 -0.75 26.33
C SER A 75 -7.72 0.73 26.69
N GLY A 76 -8.83 1.48 26.67
CA GLY A 76 -8.87 2.92 26.93
C GLY A 76 -8.24 3.80 25.84
N ALA A 77 -8.00 3.27 24.63
CA ALA A 77 -7.54 4.07 23.50
C ALA A 77 -8.72 4.75 22.80
N ASP A 78 -8.59 6.06 22.56
CA ASP A 78 -9.52 6.83 21.73
C ASP A 78 -9.28 6.55 20.24
N ILE A 79 -8.02 6.33 19.86
CA ILE A 79 -7.60 6.15 18.47
C ILE A 79 -6.58 5.02 18.38
N VAL A 80 -6.82 4.10 17.44
CA VAL A 80 -5.90 3.02 17.08
C VAL A 80 -5.32 3.29 15.71
N LEU A 81 -4.00 3.45 15.63
CA LEU A 81 -3.22 3.59 14.41
C LEU A 81 -2.57 2.24 14.08
N HIS A 82 -3.22 1.47 13.21
CA HIS A 82 -2.73 0.16 12.79
C HIS A 82 -1.80 0.29 11.57
N VAL A 83 -0.52 0.59 11.86
CA VAL A 83 0.54 0.77 10.85
C VAL A 83 1.39 -0.50 10.69
N GLY A 84 1.51 -1.33 11.73
CA GLY A 84 2.38 -2.50 11.73
C GLY A 84 1.90 -3.62 10.80
N ALA A 85 2.81 -4.14 9.98
CA ALA A 85 2.63 -5.28 9.09
C ALA A 85 4.00 -5.87 8.69
N LEU A 86 4.02 -7.10 8.20
CA LEU A 86 5.10 -7.61 7.35
C LEU A 86 4.92 -7.06 5.93
N VAL A 87 5.98 -6.49 5.36
CA VAL A 87 5.98 -5.85 4.03
C VAL A 87 7.02 -6.50 3.12
N SER A 88 6.82 -6.39 1.81
CA SER A 88 7.81 -6.83 0.82
C SER A 88 9.13 -6.06 0.94
N PRO A 89 10.29 -6.69 0.66
CA PRO A 89 10.45 -8.08 0.17
C PRO A 89 10.44 -9.14 1.28
N LEU A 90 10.39 -8.75 2.57
CA LEU A 90 10.43 -9.73 3.67
C LEU A 90 9.18 -10.63 3.67
N ALA A 91 8.00 -10.04 3.42
CA ALA A 91 6.76 -10.79 3.30
C ALA A 91 6.82 -11.87 2.21
N ASP A 92 7.45 -11.59 1.06
CA ASP A 92 7.50 -12.55 -0.05
C ASP A 92 8.50 -13.69 0.16
N ARG A 93 9.40 -13.56 1.14
CA ARG A 93 10.40 -14.59 1.50
C ARG A 93 9.96 -15.47 2.67
N LEU A 94 9.05 -14.97 3.49
CA LEU A 94 8.54 -15.71 4.64
C LEU A 94 7.45 -16.68 4.18
N PRO A 95 7.24 -17.79 4.94
CA PRO A 95 6.10 -18.67 4.70
C PRO A 95 4.78 -17.90 4.70
N ALA A 96 3.92 -18.20 3.72
CA ALA A 96 2.66 -17.48 3.54
C ALA A 96 1.78 -17.47 4.79
N ASP A 97 1.77 -18.55 5.58
CA ASP A 97 1.02 -18.65 6.84
C ASP A 97 1.53 -17.66 7.90
N VAL A 98 2.84 -17.39 7.95
CA VAL A 98 3.43 -16.40 8.87
C VAL A 98 2.94 -15.01 8.50
N VAL A 99 3.02 -14.65 7.21
CA VAL A 99 2.60 -13.33 6.73
C VAL A 99 1.10 -13.13 6.95
N THR A 100 0.28 -14.15 6.66
CA THR A 100 -1.16 -14.11 6.90
C THR A 100 -1.48 -13.95 8.38
N ARG A 101 -0.81 -14.71 9.28
CA ARG A 101 -1.01 -14.55 10.73
C ARG A 101 -0.72 -13.14 11.21
N VAL A 102 0.35 -12.51 10.73
CA VAL A 102 0.73 -11.17 11.15
C VAL A 102 -0.19 -10.11 10.54
N ASN A 103 -0.38 -10.12 9.23
CA ASN A 103 -1.08 -9.04 8.52
C ASN A 103 -2.60 -9.16 8.66
N VAL A 104 -3.15 -10.34 8.38
CA VAL A 104 -4.60 -10.60 8.45
C VAL A 104 -5.00 -10.82 9.90
N GLY A 105 -4.28 -11.67 10.63
CA GLY A 105 -4.55 -11.93 12.04
C GLY A 105 -4.33 -10.70 12.93
N GLY A 106 -3.34 -9.85 12.62
CA GLY A 106 -3.13 -8.58 13.32
C GLY A 106 -4.31 -7.61 13.14
N ALA A 107 -4.84 -7.48 11.93
CA ALA A 107 -6.03 -6.67 11.67
C ALA A 107 -7.28 -7.22 12.40
N GLN A 108 -7.45 -8.54 12.39
CA GLN A 108 -8.52 -9.20 13.13
C GLN A 108 -8.40 -8.96 14.64
N ASN A 109 -7.20 -9.14 15.22
CA ASN A 109 -6.95 -8.89 16.63
C ASN A 109 -7.26 -7.45 17.04
N ILE A 110 -6.99 -6.47 16.17
CA ILE A 110 -7.32 -5.05 16.41
C ILE A 110 -8.83 -4.85 16.43
N VAL A 111 -9.55 -5.34 15.42
CA VAL A 111 -11.02 -5.24 15.35
C VAL A 111 -11.65 -5.92 16.57
N ASP A 112 -11.24 -7.15 16.88
CA ASP A 112 -11.76 -7.90 18.03
C ASP A 112 -11.49 -7.17 19.35
N ALA A 113 -10.32 -6.56 19.51
CA ALA A 113 -9.98 -5.81 20.70
C ALA A 113 -10.82 -4.52 20.84
N ILE A 114 -11.13 -3.83 19.74
CA ILE A 114 -12.01 -2.64 19.78
C ILE A 114 -13.41 -3.04 20.25
N HIS A 115 -13.96 -4.15 19.74
CA HIS A 115 -15.25 -4.65 20.20
C HIS A 115 -15.23 -5.15 21.65
N ALA A 116 -14.13 -5.76 22.09
CA ALA A 116 -14.06 -6.39 23.40
C ALA A 116 -13.74 -5.41 24.55
N VAL A 117 -12.85 -4.44 24.32
CA VAL A 117 -12.31 -3.55 25.38
C VAL A 117 -12.24 -2.08 24.99
N GLY A 118 -12.64 -1.73 23.77
CA GLY A 118 -12.87 -0.36 23.32
C GLY A 118 -14.37 -0.04 23.22
N ASP A 119 -14.73 0.82 22.27
CA ASP A 119 -16.12 1.04 21.87
C ASP A 119 -16.20 1.18 20.34
N PRO A 120 -16.84 0.25 19.60
CA PRO A 120 -16.93 0.32 18.14
C PRO A 120 -17.69 1.56 17.62
N LYS A 121 -18.43 2.28 18.50
CA LYS A 121 -19.11 3.53 18.18
C LYS A 121 -18.25 4.79 18.40
N GLN A 122 -17.17 4.69 19.16
CA GLN A 122 -16.36 5.86 19.56
C GLN A 122 -14.87 5.71 19.23
N THR A 123 -14.29 4.53 19.39
CA THR A 123 -12.89 4.26 19.09
C THR A 123 -12.63 4.42 17.59
N ARG A 124 -11.72 5.34 17.25
CA ARG A 124 -11.34 5.61 15.86
C ARG A 124 -10.24 4.63 15.42
N LEU A 125 -10.39 4.01 14.26
CA LEU A 125 -9.43 3.06 13.70
C LEU A 125 -8.85 3.57 12.37
N ILE A 126 -7.55 3.80 12.34
CA ILE A 126 -6.82 4.11 11.10
C ILE A 126 -6.03 2.87 10.70
N TYR A 127 -6.39 2.30 9.56
CA TYR A 127 -5.68 1.17 8.96
C TYR A 127 -4.83 1.65 7.79
N ILE A 128 -3.58 1.20 7.72
CA ILE A 128 -2.71 1.49 6.58
C ILE A 128 -2.82 0.36 5.56
N GLY A 129 -3.51 0.59 4.45
CA GLY A 129 -3.52 -0.27 3.27
C GLY A 129 -2.27 -0.07 2.41
N THR A 130 -2.30 -0.54 1.16
CA THR A 130 -1.15 -0.37 0.24
C THR A 130 -1.56 -0.22 -1.22
N ILE A 131 -0.77 0.56 -1.98
CA ILE A 131 -0.84 0.58 -3.45
C ILE A 131 -0.68 -0.81 -4.08
N ALA A 132 -0.03 -1.75 -3.39
CA ALA A 132 0.14 -3.11 -3.91
C ALA A 132 -1.20 -3.84 -4.17
N GLU A 133 -2.28 -3.43 -3.50
CA GLU A 133 -3.64 -3.94 -3.72
C GLU A 133 -4.15 -3.69 -5.16
N THR A 134 -3.69 -2.64 -5.84
CA THR A 134 -4.08 -2.33 -7.23
C THR A 134 -3.06 -2.78 -8.28
N GLY A 135 -1.93 -3.34 -7.83
CA GLY A 135 -0.91 -3.95 -8.67
C GLY A 135 -0.39 -3.04 -9.76
N SER A 136 0.09 -3.65 -10.84
CA SER A 136 0.72 -2.94 -11.96
C SER A 136 -0.26 -2.06 -12.73
N ARG A 137 -0.07 -0.74 -12.72
CA ARG A 137 -0.79 0.21 -13.59
C ARG A 137 0.18 0.95 -14.50
N ASN A 138 0.80 0.22 -15.42
CA ASN A 138 1.57 0.85 -16.49
C ASN A 138 0.63 1.54 -17.50
N ALA A 139 1.19 2.42 -18.32
CA ALA A 139 0.44 3.02 -19.42
C ALA A 139 -0.24 1.95 -20.30
N PRO A 140 -1.49 2.17 -20.76
CA PRO A 140 -2.27 3.41 -20.67
C PRO A 140 -3.20 3.50 -19.44
N VAL A 141 -3.08 2.62 -18.45
CA VAL A 141 -3.98 2.53 -17.29
C VAL A 141 -3.38 3.11 -16.00
N GLN A 142 -2.42 4.03 -16.14
CA GLN A 142 -1.60 4.56 -15.05
C GLN A 142 -2.33 5.40 -14.00
N TRP A 143 -3.52 5.89 -14.34
CA TRP A 143 -4.37 6.61 -13.41
C TRP A 143 -5.24 5.64 -12.63
N GLY A 144 -5.14 5.71 -11.30
CA GLY A 144 -6.01 4.96 -10.40
C GLY A 144 -6.71 5.86 -9.39
N ARG A 145 -7.80 5.36 -8.83
CA ARG A 145 -8.53 5.97 -7.71
C ARG A 145 -9.16 4.91 -6.82
N THR A 146 -9.58 5.29 -5.63
CA THR A 146 -10.40 4.42 -4.78
C THR A 146 -11.68 4.00 -5.51
N GLY A 147 -12.13 2.76 -5.29
CA GLY A 147 -13.22 2.14 -6.04
C GLY A 147 -12.79 1.40 -7.32
N ASP A 148 -11.60 1.70 -7.86
CA ASP A 148 -11.02 0.92 -8.97
C ASP A 148 -10.78 -0.55 -8.57
N PRO A 149 -10.72 -1.47 -9.56
CA PRO A 149 -10.56 -2.88 -9.26
C PRO A 149 -9.28 -3.14 -8.46
N ILE A 150 -9.42 -3.83 -7.32
CA ILE A 150 -8.31 -4.53 -6.69
C ILE A 150 -7.77 -5.55 -7.69
N LYS A 151 -6.45 -5.50 -7.93
CA LYS A 151 -5.74 -6.22 -8.98
C LYS A 151 -4.33 -6.52 -8.49
N ILE A 152 -4.15 -7.66 -7.86
CA ILE A 152 -2.90 -8.01 -7.19
C ILE A 152 -1.90 -8.58 -8.20
N SER A 153 -0.64 -8.16 -8.12
CA SER A 153 0.43 -8.75 -8.95
C SER A 153 0.67 -10.21 -8.59
N ALA A 154 1.03 -11.03 -9.58
CA ALA A 154 1.44 -12.41 -9.33
C ALA A 154 2.65 -12.43 -8.38
N TYR A 155 2.63 -13.38 -7.44
CA TYR A 155 3.64 -13.57 -6.39
C TYR A 155 3.72 -12.45 -5.33
N ASP A 156 2.72 -11.58 -5.23
CA ASP A 156 2.63 -10.53 -4.22
C ASP A 156 1.73 -10.97 -3.05
N HIS A 157 2.26 -11.84 -2.18
CA HIS A 157 1.50 -12.33 -1.01
C HIS A 157 1.24 -11.21 0.01
N TYR A 158 2.13 -10.21 0.05
CA TYR A 158 1.91 -9.01 0.82
C TYR A 158 0.59 -8.32 0.43
N ALA A 159 0.38 -8.02 -0.85
CA ALA A 159 -0.85 -7.41 -1.36
C ALA A 159 -2.11 -8.25 -1.06
N VAL A 160 -2.02 -9.58 -1.17
CA VAL A 160 -3.11 -10.50 -0.77
C VAL A 160 -3.52 -10.26 0.68
N THR A 161 -2.55 -10.31 1.60
CA THR A 161 -2.84 -10.16 3.03
C THR A 161 -3.33 -8.75 3.39
N LYS A 162 -2.83 -7.70 2.70
CA LYS A 162 -3.29 -6.32 2.92
C LYS A 162 -4.71 -6.09 2.41
N THR A 163 -5.07 -6.69 1.28
CA THR A 163 -6.44 -6.71 0.74
C THR A 163 -7.38 -7.38 1.73
N GLN A 164 -7.02 -8.55 2.25
CA GLN A 164 -7.83 -9.28 3.25
C GLN A 164 -8.01 -8.47 4.55
N ALA A 165 -6.93 -7.87 5.06
CA ALA A 165 -6.97 -7.05 6.26
C ALA A 165 -7.80 -5.76 6.07
N GLU A 166 -7.77 -5.13 4.89
CA GLU A 166 -8.65 -4.00 4.58
C GLU A 166 -10.13 -4.41 4.63
N ALA A 167 -10.47 -5.59 4.08
CA ALA A 167 -11.83 -6.12 4.11
C ALA A 167 -12.33 -6.42 5.53
N ILE A 168 -11.45 -6.87 6.43
CA ILE A 168 -11.75 -7.07 7.86
C ILE A 168 -12.10 -5.74 8.52
N VAL A 169 -11.30 -4.70 8.29
CA VAL A 169 -11.53 -3.36 8.87
C VAL A 169 -12.82 -2.76 8.34
N ALA A 170 -13.02 -2.78 7.02
CA ALA A 170 -14.18 -2.16 6.39
C ALA A 170 -15.52 -2.82 6.74
N GLN A 171 -15.50 -4.11 7.08
CA GLN A 171 -16.69 -4.89 7.45
C GLN A 171 -16.81 -5.12 8.95
N SER A 172 -15.97 -4.46 9.76
CA SER A 172 -15.88 -4.66 11.21
C SER A 172 -17.11 -4.18 11.99
N GLY A 173 -17.98 -3.37 11.40
CA GLY A 173 -19.07 -2.66 12.11
C GLY A 173 -18.61 -1.45 12.93
N ILE A 174 -17.30 -1.16 12.99
CA ILE A 174 -16.78 0.06 13.60
C ILE A 174 -17.33 1.29 12.83
N THR A 175 -17.65 2.34 13.55
CA THR A 175 -18.28 3.55 12.98
C THR A 175 -17.27 4.57 12.49
N HIS A 176 -16.09 4.63 13.12
CA HIS A 176 -15.04 5.58 12.82
C HIS A 176 -13.77 4.87 12.35
N TRP A 177 -13.81 4.23 11.18
CA TRP A 177 -12.61 3.66 10.57
C TRP A 177 -12.20 4.39 9.28
N ALA A 178 -10.93 4.34 8.91
CA ALA A 178 -10.47 4.71 7.58
C ALA A 178 -9.36 3.77 7.10
N SER A 179 -9.40 3.38 5.83
CA SER A 179 -8.29 2.68 5.15
C SER A 179 -7.48 3.67 4.33
N LEU A 180 -6.20 3.82 4.67
CA LEU A 180 -5.27 4.72 4.00
C LEU A 180 -4.24 3.90 3.23
N ARG A 181 -4.43 3.76 1.92
CA ARG A 181 -3.56 2.99 1.03
C ARG A 181 -2.26 3.77 0.80
N GLN A 182 -1.21 3.34 1.47
CA GLN A 182 0.10 3.95 1.38
C GLN A 182 0.71 3.69 -0.02
N SER A 183 1.07 4.76 -0.74
CA SER A 183 1.86 4.66 -1.98
C SER A 183 3.33 4.37 -1.70
N GLY A 184 4.17 4.35 -2.75
CA GLY A 184 5.62 4.37 -2.61
C GLY A 184 6.07 5.46 -1.65
N MET A 185 6.78 5.08 -0.59
CA MET A 185 7.21 5.99 0.48
C MET A 185 8.69 6.30 0.36
N ALA A 186 9.02 7.54 0.04
CA ALA A 186 10.38 8.05 0.03
C ALA A 186 10.88 8.21 1.48
N HIS A 187 12.00 7.56 1.82
CA HIS A 187 12.58 7.63 3.15
C HIS A 187 14.11 7.59 3.10
N TYR A 188 14.78 8.22 4.07
CA TYR A 188 16.23 8.40 4.01
C TYR A 188 17.07 7.13 4.13
N ASP A 189 16.46 5.99 4.45
CA ASP A 189 17.12 4.68 4.48
C ASP A 189 17.07 3.96 3.12
N MET A 190 16.48 4.54 2.06
CA MET A 190 16.36 3.90 0.74
C MET A 190 17.71 3.50 0.12
N TRP A 191 18.80 4.21 0.42
CA TRP A 191 20.14 3.85 -0.07
C TRP A 191 20.66 2.51 0.48
N LYS A 192 20.04 1.98 1.54
CA LYS A 192 20.36 0.66 2.12
C LYS A 192 19.67 -0.49 1.39
N ILE A 193 18.74 -0.19 0.48
CA ILE A 193 17.99 -1.21 -0.27
C ILE A 193 18.89 -1.75 -1.39
N PHE A 194 19.63 -2.82 -1.07
CA PHE A 194 20.40 -3.63 -2.01
C PHE A 194 19.77 -5.02 -2.06
N ASP A 195 18.64 -5.11 -2.76
CA ASP A 195 17.77 -6.27 -2.75
C ASP A 195 17.26 -6.58 -4.17
N PRO A 196 17.11 -7.85 -4.58
CA PRO A 196 16.61 -8.22 -5.91
C PRO A 196 15.29 -7.55 -6.33
N ILE A 197 14.43 -7.17 -5.39
CA ILE A 197 13.17 -6.45 -5.67
C ILE A 197 13.38 -5.14 -6.45
N MET A 198 14.58 -4.54 -6.41
CA MET A 198 14.88 -3.33 -7.17
C MET A 198 14.69 -3.50 -8.69
N PHE A 199 14.80 -4.73 -9.20
CA PHE A 199 14.64 -5.06 -10.61
C PHE A 199 13.18 -5.33 -11.01
N HIS A 200 12.25 -5.35 -10.06
CA HIS A 200 10.85 -5.64 -10.34
C HIS A 200 10.10 -4.40 -10.83
N ASN A 201 10.60 -3.20 -10.53
CA ASN A 201 10.01 -1.94 -10.98
C ASN A 201 10.21 -1.73 -12.50
N PRO A 202 9.13 -1.60 -13.30
CA PRO A 202 9.25 -1.25 -14.70
C PRO A 202 9.84 0.14 -14.88
N LEU A 203 10.85 0.27 -15.73
CA LEU A 203 11.54 1.56 -15.96
C LEU A 203 10.61 2.66 -16.50
N ASN A 204 9.59 2.27 -17.28
CA ASN A 204 8.54 3.13 -17.80
C ASN A 204 7.23 3.04 -16.99
N GLY A 205 7.24 2.35 -15.84
CA GLY A 205 6.15 2.39 -14.88
C GLY A 205 6.13 3.70 -14.10
N VAL A 206 5.06 3.92 -13.32
CA VAL A 206 4.85 5.20 -12.63
C VAL A 206 4.60 5.03 -11.14
N PHE A 207 4.90 6.09 -10.39
CA PHE A 207 4.48 6.26 -9.01
C PHE A 207 4.11 7.72 -8.74
N GLU A 208 3.03 7.92 -7.98
CA GLU A 208 2.89 9.11 -7.15
C GLU A 208 3.45 8.81 -5.77
N TRP A 209 4.62 9.35 -5.44
CA TRP A 209 5.29 9.10 -4.16
C TRP A 209 4.69 9.93 -3.03
N SER A 210 4.73 9.41 -1.81
CA SER A 210 4.69 10.21 -0.58
C SER A 210 6.03 10.14 0.14
N THR A 211 6.25 10.97 1.15
CA THR A 211 7.46 10.90 1.99
C THR A 211 7.12 10.27 3.33
N ALA A 212 8.11 9.65 4.00
CA ALA A 212 7.92 9.17 5.37
C ALA A 212 7.56 10.31 6.34
N ASN A 213 8.05 11.52 6.05
CA ASN A 213 7.69 12.73 6.78
C ASN A 213 6.18 13.01 6.70
N ASP A 214 5.64 13.08 5.48
CA ASP A 214 4.21 13.33 5.23
C ASP A 214 3.35 12.20 5.80
N SER A 215 3.75 10.94 5.63
CA SER A 215 3.04 9.80 6.21
C SER A 215 3.00 9.86 7.74
N GLY A 216 4.09 10.26 8.40
CA GLY A 216 4.11 10.46 9.85
C GLY A 216 3.31 11.69 10.30
N ARG A 217 3.30 12.77 9.51
CA ARG A 217 2.45 13.95 9.74
C ARG A 217 0.97 13.59 9.64
N LEU A 218 0.58 12.80 8.64
CA LEU A 218 -0.78 12.30 8.48
C LEU A 218 -1.23 11.50 9.73
N MET A 219 -0.38 10.62 10.25
CA MET A 219 -0.67 9.85 11.47
C MET A 219 -0.94 10.74 12.69
N ALA A 220 -0.26 11.88 12.81
CA ALA A 220 -0.56 12.84 13.86
C ALA A 220 -1.79 13.71 13.58
N ALA A 221 -2.08 14.00 12.31
CA ALA A 221 -3.20 14.82 11.88
C ALA A 221 -4.55 14.11 12.10
N VAL A 222 -4.63 12.81 11.78
CA VAL A 222 -5.83 11.98 12.01
C VAL A 222 -6.17 11.80 13.49
N CYS A 223 -5.27 12.18 14.40
CA CYS A 223 -5.55 12.19 15.84
C CYS A 223 -6.35 13.43 16.32
N SER A 224 -6.55 14.44 15.46
CA SER A 224 -7.28 15.67 15.82
C SER A 224 -8.80 15.46 15.94
N ASP A 225 -9.48 16.36 16.65
CA ASP A 225 -10.95 16.46 16.59
C ASP A 225 -11.45 17.16 15.33
N ASP A 226 -10.57 17.86 14.62
CA ASP A 226 -10.93 18.58 13.40
C ASP A 226 -11.10 17.66 12.18
N VAL A 227 -10.89 16.34 12.34
CA VAL A 227 -11.12 15.37 11.27
C VAL A 227 -12.63 15.32 10.96
N PRO A 228 -13.06 15.71 9.75
CA PRO A 228 -14.48 15.86 9.44
C PRO A 228 -15.19 14.50 9.35
N ASP A 229 -16.50 14.47 9.61
CA ASP A 229 -17.29 13.24 9.57
C ASP A 229 -17.22 12.50 8.22
N ALA A 230 -17.11 13.25 7.13
CA ALA A 230 -16.97 12.72 5.77
C ALA A 230 -15.67 11.91 5.54
N PHE A 231 -14.70 11.98 6.46
CA PHE A 231 -13.49 11.15 6.44
C PHE A 231 -13.80 9.69 6.80
N TRP A 232 -14.71 9.47 7.75
CA TRP A 232 -14.92 8.15 8.35
C TRP A 232 -15.66 7.19 7.41
N ARG A 233 -15.40 5.90 7.62
CA ARG A 233 -15.77 4.78 6.73
C ARG A 233 -15.30 5.05 5.29
N GLY A 234 -14.09 5.57 5.16
CA GLY A 234 -13.52 5.97 3.89
C GLY A 234 -12.29 5.15 3.49
N PHE A 235 -12.10 5.02 2.18
CA PHE A 235 -10.88 4.54 1.55
C PHE A 235 -10.17 5.75 0.94
N TYR A 236 -8.85 5.83 1.11
CA TYR A 236 -8.06 6.96 0.61
C TYR A 236 -6.69 6.49 0.14
N ASN A 237 -6.15 7.16 -0.88
CA ASN A 237 -4.77 6.97 -1.31
C ASN A 237 -3.85 8.02 -0.66
N ILE A 238 -2.79 7.57 0.01
CA ILE A 238 -1.73 8.46 0.50
C ILE A 238 -0.77 8.74 -0.65
N GLY A 239 -0.86 9.93 -1.24
CA GLY A 239 0.03 10.39 -2.30
C GLY A 239 0.49 11.83 -2.08
N GLY A 240 1.67 12.16 -2.59
CA GLY A 240 2.26 13.50 -2.49
C GLY A 240 1.75 14.52 -3.52
N GLY A 241 0.69 14.19 -4.27
CA GLY A 241 0.08 15.08 -5.24
C GLY A 241 0.86 15.20 -6.55
N ALA A 242 0.45 16.14 -7.40
CA ALA A 242 0.97 16.29 -8.76
C ALA A 242 2.50 16.47 -8.84
N SER A 243 3.12 17.14 -7.86
CA SER A 243 4.58 17.34 -7.80
C SER A 243 5.37 16.07 -7.49
N SER A 244 4.70 15.01 -7.03
CA SER A 244 5.33 13.73 -6.65
C SER A 244 5.01 12.61 -7.64
N ARG A 245 4.36 12.92 -8.77
CA ARG A 245 4.08 12.03 -9.90
C ARG A 245 5.29 11.96 -10.82
N VAL A 246 5.95 10.80 -10.85
CA VAL A 246 7.15 10.55 -11.66
C VAL A 246 7.01 9.25 -12.43
N VAL A 247 7.76 9.14 -13.52
CA VAL A 247 8.08 7.86 -14.16
C VAL A 247 9.28 7.25 -13.44
N ASN A 248 9.34 5.93 -13.30
CA ASN A 248 10.35 5.23 -12.52
C ASN A 248 11.79 5.55 -12.94
N HIS A 249 12.06 5.73 -14.24
CA HIS A 249 13.38 6.14 -14.71
C HIS A 249 13.79 7.55 -14.27
N GLU A 250 12.84 8.48 -14.10
CA GLU A 250 13.11 9.84 -13.58
C GLU A 250 13.48 9.78 -12.09
N PHE A 251 12.76 8.95 -11.33
CA PHE A 251 13.09 8.68 -9.93
C PHE A 251 14.46 8.02 -9.79
N MET A 252 14.76 7.04 -10.64
CA MET A 252 16.05 6.35 -10.68
C MET A 252 17.20 7.31 -11.01
N GLU A 253 17.00 8.25 -11.93
CA GLU A 253 18.01 9.26 -12.27
C GLU A 253 18.35 10.16 -11.07
N LYS A 254 17.33 10.60 -10.31
CA LYS A 254 17.53 11.43 -9.10
C LYS A 254 18.16 10.66 -7.94
N THR A 255 17.83 9.38 -7.77
CA THR A 255 18.35 8.56 -6.65
C THR A 255 19.69 7.91 -6.93
N MET A 256 19.96 7.55 -8.19
CA MET A 256 21.21 6.92 -8.62
C MET A 256 21.82 7.65 -9.83
N PRO A 257 22.45 8.82 -9.62
CA PRO A 257 23.14 9.53 -10.69
C PRO A 257 24.18 8.64 -11.38
N ASN A 258 24.17 8.60 -12.71
CA ASN A 258 24.97 7.69 -13.55
C ASN A 258 24.56 6.21 -13.51
N TYR A 259 23.31 5.88 -13.18
CA TYR A 259 22.80 4.51 -13.21
C TYR A 259 23.13 3.79 -14.54
N ARG A 260 23.20 4.51 -15.67
CA ARG A 260 23.56 3.97 -17.00
C ARG A 260 24.89 3.23 -17.04
N LYS A 261 25.83 3.53 -16.12
CA LYS A 261 27.15 2.88 -16.02
C LYS A 261 27.15 1.60 -15.20
N VAL A 262 26.11 1.36 -14.39
CA VAL A 262 26.10 0.27 -13.39
C VAL A 262 24.88 -0.65 -13.50
N LEU A 263 23.84 -0.22 -14.19
CA LEU A 263 22.62 -0.97 -14.48
C LEU A 263 22.51 -1.24 -15.98
N LYS A 264 21.64 -2.17 -16.36
CA LYS A 264 21.28 -2.45 -17.75
C LYS A 264 19.76 -2.52 -17.92
N PRO A 265 19.19 -2.09 -19.06
CA PRO A 265 17.73 -2.03 -19.19
C PRO A 265 17.06 -3.40 -19.06
N HIS A 266 17.59 -4.43 -19.72
CA HIS A 266 17.08 -5.79 -19.66
C HIS A 266 17.16 -6.47 -18.26
N TRP A 267 17.73 -5.81 -17.25
CA TRP A 267 17.66 -6.30 -15.87
C TRP A 267 16.30 -5.99 -15.23
N PHE A 268 15.50 -5.08 -15.77
CA PHE A 268 14.25 -4.64 -15.14
C PHE A 268 13.05 -5.34 -15.77
N ALA A 269 12.14 -5.82 -14.91
CA ALA A 269 10.83 -6.30 -15.33
C ALA A 269 10.07 -5.22 -16.12
N THR A 270 9.13 -5.63 -16.96
CA THR A 270 8.35 -4.70 -17.79
C THR A 270 6.91 -4.54 -17.28
N ARG A 271 6.49 -5.36 -16.32
CA ARG A 271 5.12 -5.49 -15.79
C ARG A 271 5.16 -6.13 -14.39
N ASN A 272 3.97 -6.35 -13.80
CA ASN A 272 3.76 -7.15 -12.58
C ASN A 272 4.42 -6.59 -11.29
N PHE A 273 4.62 -5.28 -11.23
CA PHE A 273 4.95 -4.59 -10.00
C PHE A 273 4.02 -3.40 -9.83
N HIS A 274 3.60 -3.15 -8.60
CA HIS A 274 2.62 -2.10 -8.32
C HIS A 274 3.17 -0.71 -8.60
N GLY A 275 2.28 0.22 -8.94
CA GLY A 275 2.64 1.59 -9.27
C GLY A 275 1.52 2.24 -10.07
N GLN A 276 1.13 3.47 -9.68
CA GLN A 276 0.11 4.26 -10.34
C GLN A 276 0.25 5.75 -9.94
N TRP A 277 -0.37 6.63 -10.71
CA TRP A 277 -0.72 7.98 -10.28
C TRP A 277 -2.16 8.01 -9.75
N TYR A 278 -2.47 8.97 -8.88
CA TYR A 278 -3.80 9.04 -8.28
C TYR A 278 -4.62 10.18 -8.84
N ALA A 279 -5.84 9.87 -9.29
CA ALA A 279 -6.84 10.88 -9.62
C ALA A 279 -7.51 11.46 -8.37
N ASP A 280 -7.39 10.83 -7.20
CA ASP A 280 -8.14 11.16 -5.98
C ASP A 280 -7.29 11.36 -4.71
N SER A 281 -5.95 11.34 -4.78
CA SER A 281 -5.10 11.52 -3.59
C SER A 281 -5.28 12.90 -2.93
N ASP A 282 -5.67 13.91 -3.71
CA ASP A 282 -5.96 15.27 -3.22
C ASP A 282 -7.19 15.31 -2.30
N ARG A 283 -8.10 14.33 -2.38
CA ARG A 283 -9.25 14.21 -1.48
C ARG A 283 -8.80 14.01 -0.03
N LEU A 284 -7.77 13.20 0.20
CA LEU A 284 -7.25 12.96 1.54
C LEU A 284 -6.61 14.23 2.11
N GLU A 285 -5.81 14.93 1.30
CA GLU A 285 -5.20 16.22 1.69
C GLU A 285 -6.27 17.26 2.04
N ALA A 286 -7.36 17.31 1.28
CA ALA A 286 -8.45 18.26 1.54
C ALA A 286 -9.18 17.98 2.88
N LEU A 287 -9.32 16.71 3.26
CA LEU A 287 -10.00 16.31 4.50
C LEU A 287 -9.07 16.38 5.73
N VAL A 288 -7.81 15.98 5.55
CA VAL A 288 -6.81 15.91 6.61
C VAL A 288 -5.47 16.42 6.06
N PRO A 289 -5.20 17.74 6.07
CA PRO A 289 -4.00 18.31 5.49
C PRO A 289 -2.71 17.74 6.09
N PHE A 290 -1.90 17.08 5.27
CA PHE A 290 -0.73 16.32 5.71
C PHE A 290 0.52 16.50 4.83
N ARG A 291 0.37 16.97 3.59
CA ARG A 291 1.51 17.23 2.70
C ARG A 291 2.32 18.44 3.19
N GLU A 292 3.59 18.22 3.48
CA GLU A 292 4.54 19.24 3.93
C GLU A 292 5.88 19.14 3.17
N GLN A 293 6.35 17.92 2.91
CA GLN A 293 7.62 17.67 2.22
C GLN A 293 7.37 17.16 0.79
N SER A 294 7.67 17.99 -0.20
CA SER A 294 7.62 17.54 -1.59
C SER A 294 8.69 16.49 -1.90
N LEU A 295 8.52 15.75 -3.00
CA LEU A 295 9.54 14.79 -3.44
C LEU A 295 10.88 15.47 -3.77
N ASP A 296 10.86 16.71 -4.29
CA ASP A 296 12.07 17.49 -4.55
C ASP A 296 12.74 17.95 -3.24
N ASP A 297 11.98 18.30 -2.21
CA ASP A 297 12.53 18.58 -0.88
C ASP A 297 13.26 17.35 -0.32
N TYR A 298 12.63 16.18 -0.43
CA TYR A 298 13.23 14.91 -0.05
C TYR A 298 14.57 14.69 -0.77
N PHE A 299 14.63 14.87 -2.10
CA PHE A 299 15.89 14.67 -2.84
C PHE A 299 16.98 15.67 -2.45
N ARG A 300 16.63 16.92 -2.12
CA ARG A 300 17.59 17.92 -1.61
C ARG A 300 18.15 17.53 -0.24
N GLU A 301 17.35 16.86 0.58
CA GLU A 301 17.72 16.50 1.95
C GLU A 301 18.40 15.13 2.07
N ALA A 302 18.01 14.15 1.25
CA ALA A 302 18.49 12.77 1.33
C ALA A 302 20.02 12.61 1.41
N PRO A 303 20.85 13.36 0.65
CA PRO A 303 22.30 13.27 0.76
C PRO A 303 22.88 13.60 2.15
N LYS A 304 22.16 14.36 2.98
CA LYS A 304 22.56 14.72 4.36
C LYS A 304 22.44 13.53 5.32
N HIS A 305 21.59 12.55 4.99
CA HIS A 305 21.34 11.34 5.78
C HIS A 305 22.18 10.14 5.32
N MET A 306 23.02 10.32 4.30
CA MET A 306 23.91 9.29 3.79
C MET A 306 25.34 9.49 4.30
N PRO A 307 26.01 8.45 4.82
CA PRO A 307 27.44 8.50 5.09
C PRO A 307 28.20 8.97 3.84
N TRP A 308 29.21 9.83 4.03
CA TRP A 308 29.97 10.40 2.90
C TRP A 308 30.59 9.30 2.00
N ILE A 309 31.01 8.18 2.59
CA ILE A 309 31.56 7.01 1.89
C ILE A 309 30.53 6.42 0.92
N ALA A 310 29.28 6.24 1.36
CA ALA A 310 28.20 5.71 0.53
C ALA A 310 27.88 6.64 -0.67
N ARG A 311 28.14 7.94 -0.53
CA ARG A 311 28.00 8.93 -1.62
C ARG A 311 29.20 8.95 -2.58
N ALA A 312 30.40 8.60 -2.10
CA ALA A 312 31.64 8.70 -2.85
C ALA A 312 31.95 7.44 -3.68
N ILE A 313 31.77 6.23 -3.12
CA ILE A 313 32.13 4.95 -3.77
C ILE A 313 31.51 4.80 -5.17
N PRO A 314 30.22 5.10 -5.41
CA PRO A 314 29.62 4.95 -6.74
C PRO A 314 30.26 5.80 -7.83
N LYS A 315 30.82 6.95 -7.47
CA LYS A 315 31.47 7.86 -8.41
C LYS A 315 32.88 7.40 -8.76
N LEU A 316 33.59 6.80 -7.79
CA LEU A 316 35.00 6.44 -7.93
C LEU A 316 35.20 5.03 -8.52
N LEU A 317 34.29 4.08 -8.25
CA LEU A 317 34.43 2.68 -8.63
C LEU A 317 33.16 2.09 -9.28
N PRO A 318 32.67 2.65 -10.39
CA PRO A 318 31.40 2.22 -11.00
C PRO A 318 31.40 0.75 -11.40
N GLY A 319 32.53 0.21 -11.88
CA GLY A 319 32.62 -1.22 -12.26
C GLY A 319 32.48 -2.19 -11.08
N VAL A 320 32.92 -1.81 -9.88
CA VAL A 320 32.77 -2.64 -8.67
C VAL A 320 31.30 -2.69 -8.25
N ILE A 321 30.64 -1.53 -8.24
CA ILE A 321 29.21 -1.45 -7.95
C ILE A 321 28.39 -2.21 -8.99
N SER A 322 28.71 -2.04 -10.28
CA SER A 322 28.01 -2.76 -11.36
C SER A 322 28.04 -4.27 -11.13
N LYS A 323 29.20 -4.85 -10.78
CA LYS A 323 29.32 -6.28 -10.47
C LYS A 323 28.53 -6.68 -9.22
N GLN A 324 28.47 -5.83 -8.20
CA GLN A 324 27.70 -6.12 -6.99
C GLN A 324 26.19 -6.10 -7.27
N ILE A 325 25.72 -5.16 -8.09
CA ILE A 325 24.31 -5.07 -8.47
C ILE A 325 23.94 -6.21 -9.43
N GLU A 326 24.82 -6.56 -10.37
CA GLU A 326 24.63 -7.73 -11.23
C GLU A 326 24.50 -9.03 -10.43
N LYS A 327 25.25 -9.17 -9.33
CA LYS A 327 25.05 -10.31 -8.40
C LYS A 327 23.65 -10.34 -7.80
N LEU A 328 23.05 -9.19 -7.49
CA LEU A 328 21.66 -9.14 -7.03
C LEU A 328 20.69 -9.56 -8.14
N ALA A 329 20.93 -9.13 -9.39
CA ALA A 329 20.10 -9.52 -10.53
C ALA A 329 20.14 -11.04 -10.79
N ASN A 330 21.26 -11.70 -10.46
CA ASN A 330 21.45 -13.14 -10.57
C ASN A 330 21.11 -13.94 -9.29
N ALA A 331 20.83 -13.27 -8.18
CA ALA A 331 20.45 -13.91 -6.92
C ALA A 331 19.00 -14.45 -7.00
N PRO A 332 18.58 -15.35 -6.09
CA PRO A 332 17.17 -15.74 -5.97
C PRO A 332 16.26 -14.51 -5.89
N GLU A 333 15.10 -14.54 -6.56
CA GLU A 333 14.20 -13.40 -6.83
C GLU A 333 14.75 -12.28 -7.74
N GLY A 334 15.98 -12.39 -8.23
CA GLY A 334 16.54 -11.50 -9.25
C GLY A 334 16.02 -11.84 -10.64
N SER A 335 15.84 -10.83 -11.48
CA SER A 335 15.27 -11.00 -12.82
C SER A 335 16.11 -11.92 -13.71
N LEU A 336 17.44 -11.80 -13.70
CA LEU A 336 18.33 -12.64 -14.52
C LEU A 336 18.38 -14.08 -14.00
N HIS A 337 18.20 -14.28 -12.70
CA HIS A 337 18.11 -15.62 -12.11
C HIS A 337 16.99 -16.43 -12.76
N TRP A 338 15.80 -15.84 -12.92
CA TRP A 338 14.65 -16.51 -13.53
C TRP A 338 14.94 -17.01 -14.95
N PHE A 339 15.71 -16.25 -15.75
CA PHE A 339 16.13 -16.69 -17.07
C PHE A 339 17.19 -17.78 -17.05
N ALA A 340 18.12 -17.71 -16.09
CA ALA A 340 19.19 -18.69 -15.92
C ALA A 340 18.67 -20.05 -15.42
N THR A 341 17.61 -20.07 -14.61
CA THR A 341 16.97 -21.29 -14.09
C THR A 341 15.76 -21.76 -14.90
N ASN A 342 15.39 -21.02 -15.94
CA ASN A 342 14.23 -21.29 -16.80
C ASN A 342 12.90 -21.31 -16.02
N ASP A 343 12.71 -20.35 -15.11
CA ASP A 343 11.45 -20.14 -14.39
C ASP A 343 10.40 -19.48 -15.31
N GLU A 344 9.77 -20.30 -16.14
CA GLU A 344 8.76 -19.85 -17.13
C GLU A 344 7.56 -19.12 -16.49
N ALA A 345 7.27 -19.38 -15.22
CA ALA A 345 6.16 -18.76 -14.53
C ALA A 345 6.50 -17.31 -14.15
N LYS A 346 7.69 -17.08 -13.55
CA LYS A 346 8.20 -15.73 -13.28
C LYS A 346 8.51 -14.95 -14.57
N ILE A 347 9.11 -15.60 -15.58
CA ILE A 347 9.39 -14.95 -16.88
C ILE A 347 8.09 -14.42 -17.50
N ARG A 348 7.04 -15.24 -17.55
CA ARG A 348 5.73 -14.82 -18.05
C ARG A 348 5.13 -13.69 -17.23
N ALA A 349 5.15 -13.82 -15.90
CA ALA A 349 4.56 -12.82 -15.02
C ALA A 349 5.26 -11.45 -15.14
N TYR A 350 6.59 -11.40 -15.22
CA TYR A 350 7.35 -10.13 -15.15
C TYR A 350 7.79 -9.57 -16.52
N PHE A 351 7.82 -10.40 -17.56
CA PHE A 351 8.29 -10.03 -18.91
C PHE A 351 7.34 -10.47 -20.03
N GLY A 352 6.31 -11.27 -19.73
CA GLY A 352 5.39 -11.85 -20.72
C GLY A 352 5.94 -13.09 -21.40
N SER A 353 7.18 -13.01 -21.90
CA SER A 353 7.86 -14.15 -22.49
C SER A 353 9.38 -13.96 -22.51
N ARG A 354 10.11 -15.06 -22.73
CA ARG A 354 11.55 -15.03 -22.98
C ARG A 354 11.91 -14.21 -24.21
N ALA A 355 11.16 -14.36 -25.30
CA ALA A 355 11.38 -13.60 -26.53
C ALA A 355 11.22 -12.09 -26.31
N ALA A 356 10.23 -11.66 -25.51
CA ALA A 356 10.06 -10.25 -25.15
C ALA A 356 11.25 -9.70 -24.36
N TRP A 357 11.80 -10.47 -23.43
CA TRP A 357 13.02 -10.09 -22.71
C TRP A 357 14.27 -10.08 -23.60
N GLU A 358 14.41 -11.01 -24.53
CA GLU A 358 15.51 -11.04 -25.52
C GLU A 358 15.50 -9.82 -26.43
N ALA A 359 14.31 -9.33 -26.77
CA ALA A 359 14.12 -8.09 -27.54
C ALA A 359 14.45 -6.82 -26.74
N LEU A 360 14.59 -6.88 -25.41
CA LEU A 360 14.90 -5.69 -24.61
C LEU A 360 16.31 -5.14 -24.90
N PRO A 361 16.47 -3.80 -24.92
CA PRO A 361 17.76 -3.15 -25.04
C PRO A 361 18.80 -3.65 -24.04
N ARG A 362 20.00 -3.97 -24.54
CA ARG A 362 21.16 -4.28 -23.69
C ARG A 362 21.92 -3.01 -23.30
N ASN A 363 21.80 -1.95 -24.10
CA ASN A 363 22.38 -0.63 -23.83
C ASN A 363 21.29 0.42 -23.63
N TRP A 364 21.62 1.47 -22.88
CA TRP A 364 20.68 2.55 -22.58
C TRP A 364 20.44 3.50 -23.75
N ASP A 365 21.33 3.52 -24.74
CA ASP A 365 21.17 4.36 -25.95
C ASP A 365 20.05 3.83 -26.85
N ASP A 366 19.77 2.53 -26.77
CA ASP A 366 18.68 1.87 -27.49
C ASP A 366 17.38 1.80 -26.66
N PHE A 367 17.40 2.26 -25.41
CA PHE A 367 16.23 2.21 -24.52
C PHE A 367 15.26 3.35 -24.81
N GLN A 368 14.00 2.99 -25.09
CA GLN A 368 12.93 3.95 -25.33
C GLN A 368 12.29 4.37 -24.00
N TYR A 369 12.57 5.60 -23.59
CA TYR A 369 11.90 6.24 -22.47
C TYR A 369 10.52 6.73 -22.91
N THR A 370 9.49 6.40 -22.14
CA THR A 370 8.12 6.83 -22.43
C THR A 370 7.60 7.76 -21.35
N GLN A 371 6.69 8.65 -21.74
CA GLN A 371 5.97 9.56 -20.85
C GLN A 371 4.47 9.27 -21.01
N PRO A 372 3.82 8.73 -19.97
CA PRO A 372 2.37 8.50 -20.03
C PRO A 372 1.58 9.80 -20.01
N ALA A 373 0.33 9.74 -20.49
CA ALA A 373 -0.59 10.88 -20.47
C ALA A 373 -0.83 11.37 -19.03
N ARG A 374 -0.72 12.69 -18.83
CA ARG A 374 -0.86 13.33 -17.52
C ARG A 374 -2.28 13.81 -17.23
N GLU A 375 -3.17 13.83 -18.23
CA GLU A 375 -4.59 14.01 -17.99
C GLU A 375 -5.16 12.74 -17.31
N PRO A 376 -5.90 12.86 -16.20
CA PRO A 376 -6.53 11.71 -15.56
C PRO A 376 -7.50 10.98 -16.49
N SER A 377 -7.28 9.68 -16.67
CA SER A 377 -8.23 8.76 -17.28
C SER A 377 -8.96 8.00 -16.18
N LEU A 378 -10.29 8.10 -16.13
CA LEU A 378 -11.10 7.45 -15.10
C LEU A 378 -11.71 6.15 -15.63
N LEU A 379 -11.68 5.11 -14.81
CA LEU A 379 -12.37 3.85 -15.08
C LEU A 379 -13.85 4.00 -14.75
N ASP A 380 -14.70 3.32 -15.53
CA ASP A 380 -16.12 3.20 -15.22
C ASP A 380 -16.30 2.17 -14.08
N HIS A 381 -17.01 2.56 -13.03
CA HIS A 381 -17.28 1.68 -11.89
C HIS A 381 -18.61 0.92 -11.99
N GLY A 382 -19.44 1.24 -13.00
CA GLY A 382 -20.73 0.60 -13.25
C GLY A 382 -21.88 1.15 -12.39
N TYR A 383 -21.73 2.31 -11.76
CA TYR A 383 -22.77 2.96 -10.96
C TYR A 383 -22.59 4.49 -10.91
N ASP A 384 -23.64 5.21 -10.47
CA ASP A 384 -23.58 6.66 -10.25
C ASP A 384 -22.73 7.00 -9.02
N GLU A 385 -21.48 7.39 -9.25
CA GLU A 385 -20.53 7.76 -8.21
C GLU A 385 -20.83 9.10 -7.52
N THR A 386 -21.73 9.93 -8.09
CA THR A 386 -22.08 11.25 -7.53
C THR A 386 -23.00 11.15 -6.33
N ARG A 387 -23.68 10.00 -6.18
CA ARG A 387 -24.58 9.68 -5.09
C ARG A 387 -23.80 9.31 -3.82
N ALA A 388 -24.20 9.90 -2.69
CA ALA A 388 -23.64 9.52 -1.40
C ALA A 388 -23.96 8.05 -1.07
N PRO A 389 -23.07 7.32 -0.37
CA PRO A 389 -23.32 5.91 -0.02
C PRO A 389 -24.65 5.64 0.70
N GLU A 390 -25.11 6.61 1.49
CA GLU A 390 -26.35 6.54 2.26
C GLU A 390 -27.60 6.67 1.38
N ASP A 391 -27.46 7.26 0.18
CA ASP A 391 -28.54 7.50 -0.77
C ASP A 391 -28.61 6.47 -1.90
N TRP A 392 -27.71 5.47 -1.89
CA TRP A 392 -27.73 4.36 -2.83
C TRP A 392 -29.05 3.60 -2.79
N ARG A 393 -29.40 3.00 -3.91
CA ARG A 393 -30.60 2.18 -4.07
C ARG A 393 -30.20 0.78 -4.50
N ILE A 394 -31.12 -0.16 -4.34
CA ILE A 394 -30.87 -1.55 -4.75
C ILE A 394 -30.58 -1.66 -6.26
N GLU A 395 -31.14 -0.76 -7.08
CA GLU A 395 -30.85 -0.68 -8.51
C GLU A 395 -29.40 -0.31 -8.79
N ASP A 396 -28.81 0.60 -7.99
CA ASP A 396 -27.41 1.01 -8.14
C ASP A 396 -26.48 -0.18 -7.84
N LEU A 397 -26.81 -1.00 -6.84
CA LEU A 397 -26.06 -2.22 -6.51
C LEU A 397 -26.19 -3.30 -7.59
N LYS A 398 -27.42 -3.49 -8.12
CA LYS A 398 -27.68 -4.44 -9.20
C LYS A 398 -26.95 -4.05 -10.48
N ALA A 399 -26.96 -2.77 -10.85
CA ALA A 399 -26.24 -2.25 -12.01
C ALA A 399 -24.72 -2.45 -11.88
N ALA A 400 -24.14 -2.12 -10.71
CA ALA A 400 -22.72 -2.32 -10.47
C ALA A 400 -22.32 -3.80 -10.57
N ALA A 401 -23.13 -4.70 -9.99
CA ALA A 401 -22.86 -6.13 -10.04
C ALA A 401 -22.99 -6.68 -11.47
N GLU A 402 -24.00 -6.26 -12.23
CA GLU A 402 -24.19 -6.65 -13.63
C GLU A 402 -23.04 -6.18 -14.50
N TYR A 403 -22.59 -4.93 -14.34
CA TYR A 403 -21.42 -4.38 -15.04
C TYR A 403 -20.13 -5.16 -14.72
N ARG A 404 -20.04 -5.73 -13.52
CA ARG A 404 -18.94 -6.62 -13.09
C ARG A 404 -19.12 -8.07 -13.54
N GLY A 405 -20.11 -8.35 -14.39
CA GLY A 405 -20.46 -9.69 -14.89
C GLY A 405 -21.16 -10.59 -13.88
N GLY A 406 -21.50 -10.06 -12.70
CA GLY A 406 -22.10 -10.75 -11.57
C GLY A 406 -23.55 -10.37 -11.32
N LYS A 407 -24.03 -10.61 -10.09
CA LYS A 407 -25.38 -10.26 -9.63
C LYS A 407 -25.36 -9.79 -8.17
N CYS A 408 -26.15 -8.77 -7.86
CA CYS A 408 -26.57 -8.50 -6.48
C CYS A 408 -27.79 -9.37 -6.19
N LEU A 409 -27.72 -10.22 -5.16
CA LEU A 409 -28.78 -11.16 -4.81
C LEU A 409 -29.75 -10.61 -3.75
N ALA A 410 -29.53 -9.38 -3.28
CA ALA A 410 -30.43 -8.73 -2.33
C ALA A 410 -31.70 -8.18 -2.99
N ASP A 411 -32.78 -8.21 -2.23
CA ASP A 411 -34.07 -7.65 -2.63
C ASP A 411 -34.21 -6.17 -2.22
N ALA A 412 -33.48 -5.74 -1.19
CA ALA A 412 -33.52 -4.38 -0.65
C ALA A 412 -32.12 -3.89 -0.25
N PHE A 413 -31.96 -2.57 -0.21
CA PHE A 413 -30.77 -1.90 0.32
C PHE A 413 -31.05 -1.38 1.73
N GLU A 414 -30.38 -1.93 2.72
CA GLU A 414 -30.55 -1.57 4.15
C GLU A 414 -29.49 -0.58 4.65
N GLY A 415 -28.49 -0.27 3.81
CA GLY A 415 -27.42 0.68 4.11
C GLY A 415 -26.06 0.24 3.54
N PRO A 416 -25.10 1.18 3.41
CA PRO A 416 -23.83 0.91 2.74
C PRO A 416 -22.92 -0.04 3.52
N ASP A 417 -23.15 -0.16 4.84
CA ASP A 417 -22.34 -0.94 5.78
C ASP A 417 -23.05 -2.22 6.24
N VAL A 418 -24.22 -2.55 5.68
CA VAL A 418 -24.94 -3.81 5.92
C VAL A 418 -24.53 -4.82 4.84
N PRO A 419 -23.97 -6.00 5.19
CA PRO A 419 -23.61 -7.01 4.21
C PRO A 419 -24.80 -7.45 3.37
N VAL A 420 -24.57 -7.62 2.07
CA VAL A 420 -25.53 -8.24 1.15
C VAL A 420 -24.88 -9.39 0.40
N GLU A 421 -25.70 -10.29 -0.14
CA GLU A 421 -25.23 -11.42 -0.92
C GLU A 421 -24.99 -11.04 -2.38
N TRP A 422 -23.83 -11.41 -2.89
CA TRP A 422 -23.40 -11.18 -4.26
C TRP A 422 -23.11 -12.51 -4.95
N GLN A 423 -23.20 -12.51 -6.28
CA GLN A 423 -22.66 -13.55 -7.13
C GLN A 423 -21.62 -12.93 -8.07
N SER A 424 -20.42 -13.49 -8.15
CA SER A 424 -19.39 -13.03 -9.09
C SER A 424 -19.67 -13.50 -10.52
N ALA A 425 -18.93 -12.96 -11.49
CA ALA A 425 -18.93 -13.48 -12.86
C ALA A 425 -18.48 -14.95 -12.94
N ALA A 426 -17.71 -15.43 -11.97
CA ALA A 426 -17.35 -16.83 -11.81
C ALA A 426 -18.46 -17.73 -11.28
N GLY A 427 -19.58 -17.15 -10.84
CA GLY A 427 -20.67 -17.86 -10.17
C GLY A 427 -20.48 -18.03 -8.66
N HIS A 428 -19.37 -17.59 -8.07
CA HIS A 428 -19.14 -17.67 -6.62
C HIS A 428 -20.12 -16.77 -5.87
N ARG A 429 -20.73 -17.30 -4.80
CA ARG A 429 -21.56 -16.52 -3.87
C ARG A 429 -20.74 -16.04 -2.69
N PHE A 430 -20.91 -14.79 -2.29
CA PHE A 430 -20.19 -14.21 -1.16
C PHE A 430 -20.98 -13.05 -0.53
N SER A 431 -20.75 -12.86 0.77
CA SER A 431 -21.29 -11.73 1.53
C SER A 431 -20.29 -10.58 1.53
N MET A 432 -20.73 -9.37 1.21
CA MET A 432 -19.89 -8.18 1.27
C MET A 432 -20.73 -6.92 1.49
N THR A 433 -20.21 -5.94 2.22
CA THR A 433 -20.89 -4.63 2.33
C THR A 433 -20.84 -3.87 1.01
N PRO A 434 -21.92 -3.16 0.61
CA PRO A 434 -21.91 -2.30 -0.57
C PRO A 434 -20.76 -1.29 -0.58
N ARG A 435 -20.39 -0.73 0.59
CA ARG A 435 -19.26 0.21 0.72
C ARG A 435 -17.94 -0.42 0.31
N LEU A 436 -17.65 -1.64 0.75
CA LEU A 436 -16.40 -2.34 0.38
C LEU A 436 -16.40 -2.71 -1.11
N TYR A 437 -17.54 -3.18 -1.62
CA TYR A 437 -17.69 -3.58 -3.03
C TYR A 437 -17.53 -2.41 -4.00
N LEU A 438 -18.15 -1.25 -3.70
CA LEU A 438 -18.19 -0.09 -4.59
C LEU A 438 -17.06 0.91 -4.34
N LYS A 439 -16.89 1.39 -3.10
CA LYS A 439 -15.87 2.42 -2.78
C LYS A 439 -14.51 1.82 -2.44
N GLY A 440 -14.47 0.59 -1.94
CA GLY A 440 -13.22 -0.14 -1.76
C GLY A 440 -12.67 -0.72 -3.07
N GLY A 441 -13.53 -0.94 -4.09
CA GLY A 441 -13.12 -1.59 -5.34
C GLY A 441 -12.86 -3.09 -5.19
N HIS A 442 -13.24 -3.66 -4.04
CA HIS A 442 -13.19 -5.10 -3.81
C HIS A 442 -14.26 -5.79 -4.66
N TRP A 443 -13.99 -7.05 -4.97
CA TRP A 443 -14.91 -7.91 -5.70
C TRP A 443 -14.81 -9.33 -5.13
N CYS A 444 -15.06 -10.35 -5.93
CA CYS A 444 -15.14 -11.74 -5.44
C CYS A 444 -13.91 -12.14 -4.61
N PRO A 445 -14.05 -12.46 -3.31
CA PRO A 445 -12.92 -12.68 -2.40
C PRO A 445 -12.11 -13.94 -2.73
N THR A 446 -12.62 -14.82 -3.59
CA THR A 446 -11.92 -16.01 -4.06
C THR A 446 -11.00 -15.68 -5.24
N THR A 447 -11.55 -15.13 -6.32
CA THR A 447 -10.81 -14.86 -7.56
C THR A 447 -9.95 -13.61 -7.46
N MET A 448 -10.35 -12.62 -6.66
CA MET A 448 -9.58 -11.39 -6.44
C MET A 448 -8.19 -11.65 -5.85
N LEU A 449 -8.06 -12.68 -5.02
CA LEU A 449 -6.82 -13.04 -4.35
C LEU A 449 -5.98 -14.06 -5.12
N ASP A 450 -6.45 -14.50 -6.29
CA ASP A 450 -5.77 -15.49 -7.12
C ASP A 450 -5.49 -14.91 -8.53
N PRO A 451 -4.32 -14.27 -8.72
CA PRO A 451 -3.90 -13.75 -10.01
C PRO A 451 -3.88 -14.79 -11.14
N ALA A 452 -3.83 -16.09 -10.85
CA ALA A 452 -3.89 -17.13 -11.88
C ALA A 452 -5.27 -17.18 -12.58
N THR A 453 -6.30 -16.60 -11.98
CA THR A 453 -7.67 -16.56 -12.53
C THR A 453 -7.96 -15.30 -13.35
N TYR A 454 -7.04 -14.33 -13.38
CA TYR A 454 -7.32 -12.98 -13.88
C TYR A 454 -7.62 -12.92 -15.39
N ASP A 455 -7.00 -13.76 -16.22
CA ASP A 455 -7.33 -13.83 -17.66
C ASP A 455 -8.78 -14.29 -17.86
N ALA A 456 -9.19 -15.33 -17.13
CA ALA A 456 -10.55 -15.83 -17.18
C ALA A 456 -11.54 -14.83 -16.57
N GLU A 457 -11.13 -14.06 -15.56
CA GLU A 457 -11.95 -13.00 -14.98
C GLU A 457 -12.14 -11.83 -15.96
N ALA A 458 -11.08 -11.32 -16.57
CA ALA A 458 -11.16 -10.20 -17.51
C ALA A 458 -12.06 -10.53 -18.73
N ALA A 459 -12.12 -11.80 -19.15
CA ALA A 459 -13.01 -12.23 -20.22
C ALA A 459 -14.51 -12.12 -19.88
N ARG A 460 -14.87 -12.05 -18.59
CA ARG A 460 -16.28 -12.08 -18.12
C ARG A 460 -16.69 -10.90 -17.24
N ASN A 461 -15.73 -10.13 -16.74
CA ASN A 461 -15.94 -9.02 -15.82
C ASN A 461 -15.42 -7.72 -16.46
N PRO A 462 -16.30 -6.96 -17.14
CA PRO A 462 -15.95 -5.70 -17.81
C PRO A 462 -15.24 -4.70 -16.89
N PHE A 463 -15.68 -4.59 -15.64
CA PHE A 463 -15.05 -3.72 -14.65
C PHE A 463 -13.56 -4.06 -14.44
N PHE A 464 -13.23 -5.35 -14.25
CA PHE A 464 -11.85 -5.80 -14.09
C PHE A 464 -11.05 -5.76 -15.40
N ALA A 465 -11.69 -6.03 -16.54
CA ALA A 465 -11.05 -6.02 -17.86
C ALA A 465 -10.42 -4.67 -18.21
N GLN A 466 -10.98 -3.57 -17.70
CA GLN A 466 -10.43 -2.22 -17.89
C GLN A 466 -8.97 -2.07 -17.45
N VAL A 467 -8.51 -2.92 -16.52
CA VAL A 467 -7.16 -2.86 -15.93
C VAL A 467 -6.32 -4.09 -16.23
N TRP A 468 -6.89 -5.05 -16.96
CA TRP A 468 -6.31 -6.35 -17.30
C TRP A 468 -6.59 -6.68 -18.78
N SER A 469 -6.05 -5.86 -19.68
CA SER A 469 -6.09 -6.11 -21.13
C SER A 469 -4.72 -6.54 -21.66
N GLU A 470 -4.65 -7.16 -22.84
CA GLU A 470 -3.38 -7.53 -23.51
C GLU A 470 -2.45 -6.33 -23.75
N ALA A 471 -2.98 -5.10 -23.75
CA ALA A 471 -2.20 -3.86 -23.80
C ALA A 471 -1.65 -3.41 -22.43
N ALA A 472 -2.16 -3.97 -21.33
CA ALA A 472 -1.75 -3.73 -19.95
C ALA A 472 -0.97 -4.91 -19.33
N GLY A 473 -0.82 -6.01 -20.09
CA GLY A 473 -0.13 -7.24 -19.74
C GLY A 473 1.34 -7.20 -20.13
#